data_AF-A0A0Q8R8L4-F1
#
_entry.id   AF-A0A0Q8R8L4-F1
#
_cell.length_a   1.000
_cell.length_b   1.000
_cell.length_c   1.000
_cell.angle_alpha   90.00
_cell.angle_beta   90.00
_cell.angle_gamma   90.00
#
_symmetry.space_group_name_H-M   'P 1'
#
loop_
_entity.id
_entity.type
_entity.pdbx_description
1 polymer ?
#
loop_
_entity_poly.entity_id
_entity_poly.type
_entity_poly.pdbx_seq_one_letter_code
_entity_poly.pdbx_strand_id
1 'polypeptide(L)' 'MISASLLFPDPEEVMSHDIVIVREGDGYRLLHGHLRLANELGQHGKIDIDVPGEGKISIVRMRNDYTVHRDGKRLPLYRQ' A
#
# COMPACT_ATOMS: atom_id res chain seq x y z
N MET A 1 -5.58 -42.45 4.30
CA MET A 1 -5.31 -41.10 4.82
C MET A 1 -4.93 -40.23 3.65
N ILE A 2 -5.77 -39.27 3.26
CA ILE A 2 -5.48 -38.34 2.17
C ILE A 2 -5.19 -37.00 2.85
N SER A 3 -3.92 -36.60 2.88
CA SER A 3 -3.54 -35.25 3.30
C SER A 3 -4.03 -34.28 2.23
N ALA A 4 -5.12 -33.59 2.54
CA ALA A 4 -5.49 -32.37 1.84
C ALA A 4 -4.55 -31.27 2.34
N SER A 5 -3.42 -31.08 1.65
CA SER A 5 -2.67 -29.84 1.73
C SER A 5 -3.54 -28.75 1.12
N LEU A 6 -4.46 -28.24 1.94
CA LEU A 6 -5.15 -26.98 1.69
C LEU A 6 -4.06 -25.95 1.37
N LEU A 7 -4.10 -25.49 0.12
CA LEU A 7 -3.39 -24.34 -0.38
C LEU A 7 -3.94 -23.11 0.36
N PHE A 8 -3.64 -23.01 1.64
CA PHE A 8 -3.78 -21.77 2.37
C PHE A 8 -2.64 -20.89 1.84
N PRO A 9 -2.95 -19.79 1.13
CA PRO A 9 -1.92 -18.82 0.82
C PRO A 9 -1.24 -18.42 2.14
N ASP A 10 0.08 -18.24 2.11
CA ASP A 10 0.80 -17.80 3.30
C ASP A 10 0.08 -16.55 3.87
N PRO A 11 -0.05 -16.38 5.20
CA PRO A 11 -0.75 -15.23 5.78
C PRO A 11 -0.10 -13.88 5.40
N GLU A 12 1.14 -13.91 4.91
CA GLU A 12 1.83 -12.75 4.32
C GLU A 12 1.57 -12.58 2.80
N GLU A 13 1.06 -13.60 2.11
CA GLU A 13 0.69 -13.59 0.69
C GLU A 13 -0.71 -12.99 0.46
N VAL A 14 -1.47 -12.77 1.53
CA VAL A 14 -2.66 -11.89 1.54
C VAL A 14 -2.23 -10.42 1.64
N MET A 15 -1.07 -10.05 1.09
CA MET A 15 -0.78 -8.66 0.68
C MET A 15 -1.62 -8.35 -0.56
N SER A 16 -2.91 -8.20 -0.29
CA SER A 16 -3.97 -7.53 -1.05
C SER A 16 -3.46 -6.83 -2.31
N HIS A 17 -3.72 -7.45 -3.45
CA HIS A 17 -3.67 -6.85 -4.80
C HIS A 17 -4.65 -5.65 -4.96
N ASP A 18 -5.26 -5.17 -3.87
CA ASP A 18 -6.33 -4.18 -3.91
C ASP A 18 -5.80 -2.75 -3.89
N ILE A 19 -4.53 -2.49 -3.52
CA ILE A 19 -3.94 -1.16 -3.57
C ILE A 19 -2.94 -1.10 -4.72
N VAL A 20 -3.26 -0.31 -5.76
CA VAL A 20 -2.38 -0.11 -6.92
C VAL A 20 -1.89 1.32 -6.90
N ILE A 21 -0.57 1.49 -6.85
CA ILE A 21 0.10 2.80 -6.83
C ILE A 21 1.18 2.81 -7.90
N VAL A 22 1.26 3.91 -8.64
CA VAL A 22 2.28 4.12 -9.67
C VAL A 22 3.07 5.38 -9.40
N ARG A 23 4.31 5.41 -9.88
CA ARG A 23 5.12 6.62 -9.91
C ARG A 23 4.53 7.61 -10.93
N GLU A 24 4.34 8.85 -10.52
CA GLU A 24 3.90 9.94 -11.41
C GLU A 24 4.69 11.20 -11.11
N GLY A 25 5.62 11.55 -12.01
CA GLY A 25 6.49 12.71 -11.83
C GLY A 25 7.30 12.65 -10.52
N ASP A 26 7.13 13.67 -9.69
CA ASP A 26 7.77 13.82 -8.37
C ASP A 26 7.00 13.11 -7.24
N GLY A 27 5.86 12.48 -7.54
CA GLY A 27 5.00 11.83 -6.56
C GLY A 27 4.53 10.44 -6.97
N TYR A 28 3.46 10.00 -6.30
CA TYR A 28 2.78 8.76 -6.60
C TYR A 28 1.30 9.01 -6.87
N ARG A 29 0.70 8.18 -7.71
CA ARG A 29 -0.75 8.18 -7.94
C ARG A 29 -1.36 6.88 -7.45
N LEU A 30 -2.44 7.01 -6.68
CA LEU A 30 -3.29 5.89 -6.32
C LEU A 30 -4.25 5.58 -7.48
N LEU A 31 -4.12 4.40 -8.08
CA LEU A 31 -4.98 3.92 -9.17
C LEU A 31 -6.13 3.05 -8.68
N HIS A 32 -5.90 2.26 -7.62
CA HIS A 32 -6.91 1.36 -7.07
C HIS A 32 -6.75 1.23 -5.54
N GLY A 33 -7.82 0.89 -4.85
CA GLY A 33 -7.76 0.58 -3.40
C GLY A 33 -7.99 1.73 -2.45
N HIS A 34 -8.63 2.83 -2.88
CA HIS A 34 -8.89 3.99 -2.02
C HIS A 34 -9.54 3.63 -0.68
N LEU A 35 -10.59 2.81 -0.70
CA LEU A 35 -11.30 2.40 0.52
C LEU A 35 -10.42 1.52 1.41
N ARG A 36 -9.66 0.60 0.82
CA ARG A 36 -8.73 -0.25 1.58
C ARG A 36 -7.64 0.59 2.23
N LEU A 37 -7.01 1.47 1.45
CA LEU A 37 -5.98 2.39 1.93
C LEU A 37 -6.51 3.27 3.07
N ALA A 38 -7.71 3.83 2.92
CA ALA A 38 -8.35 4.64 3.96
C ALA A 38 -8.63 3.84 5.23
N ASN A 39 -9.06 2.58 5.11
CA ASN A 39 -9.32 1.70 6.25
C ASN A 39 -8.02 1.36 7.01
N GLU A 40 -6.98 0.92 6.29
CA GLU A 40 -5.66 0.60 6.85
C GLU A 40 -5.05 1.81 7.56
N LEU A 41 -5.06 2.97 6.89
CA LEU A 41 -4.59 4.22 7.45
C LEU A 41 -5.47 4.74 8.60
N GLY A 42 -6.75 4.38 8.63
CA GLY A 42 -7.65 4.69 9.73
C GLY A 42 -7.32 3.94 11.01
N GLN A 43 -6.90 2.67 10.88
CA GLN A 43 -6.56 1.80 12.00
C GLN A 43 -5.12 1.99 12.48
N HIS A 44 -4.18 2.13 11.54
CA HIS A 44 -2.74 2.10 11.85
C HIS A 44 -2.04 3.45 11.67
N GLY A 45 -2.66 4.43 10.98
CA GLY A 45 -2.05 5.72 10.65
C GLY A 45 -0.93 5.65 9.59
N LYS A 46 -0.41 4.46 9.31
CA LYS A 46 0.66 4.16 8.36
C LYS A 46 0.46 2.77 7.76
N ILE A 47 0.80 2.60 6.49
CA ILE A 47 0.95 1.31 5.82
C ILE A 47 2.25 1.28 5.03
N ASP A 48 2.93 0.14 4.97
CA ASP A 48 4.05 -0.07 4.06
C ASP A 48 3.59 -0.91 2.85
N ILE A 49 3.99 -0.51 1.65
CA ILE A 49 3.62 -1.16 0.39
C ILE A 49 4.89 -1.41 -0.41
N ASP A 50 5.03 -2.60 -0.97
CA ASP A 50 6.09 -2.86 -1.94
C ASP A 50 5.63 -2.44 -3.34
N VAL A 51 6.41 -1.56 -3.98
CA VAL A 51 6.11 -1.07 -5.32
C VAL A 51 7.12 -1.67 -6.29
N PRO A 52 6.67 -2.45 -7.29
CA PRO A 52 7.56 -3.05 -8.27
C PRO A 52 8.48 -2.02 -8.94
N GLY A 53 9.80 -2.25 -8.87
CA GLY A 53 10.82 -1.36 -9.45
C GLY A 53 11.17 -0.11 -8.62
N GLU A 54 10.41 0.19 -7.56
CA GLU A 54 10.67 1.32 -6.64
C GLU A 54 11.08 0.83 -5.24
N GLY A 55 10.67 -0.39 -4.86
CA GLY A 55 10.87 -1.00 -3.55
C GLY A 55 9.82 -0.57 -2.53
N LYS A 56 10.12 -0.80 -1.25
CA LYS A 56 9.20 -0.51 -0.14
C LYS A 56 8.99 1.00 0.03
N ILE A 57 7.73 1.42 0.01
CA ILE A 57 7.31 2.78 0.37
C ILE A 57 6.38 2.75 1.58
N SER A 58 6.35 3.84 2.33
CA SER A 58 5.40 4.00 3.43
C SER A 58 4.36 5.06 3.09
N ILE A 59 3.08 4.78 3.27
CA ILE A 59 2.02 5.79 3.16
C ILE A 59 1.57 6.15 4.56
N VAL A 60 1.53 7.45 4.83
CA VAL A 60 1.17 7.99 6.14
C VAL A 60 -0.04 8.89 6.00
N ARG A 61 -1.00 8.73 6.90
CA ARG A 61 -2.13 9.64 7.04
C ARG A 61 -1.72 10.90 7.78
N MET A 62 -1.82 12.01 7.09
CA MET A 62 -1.81 13.36 7.66
C MET A 62 -3.26 13.80 7.91
N ARG A 63 -3.46 14.83 8.73
CA ARG A 63 -4.79 15.29 9.20
C ARG A 63 -5.88 15.25 8.10
N ASN A 64 -5.59 15.81 6.93
CA ASN A 64 -6.53 15.85 5.80
C ASN A 64 -6.02 15.18 4.52
N ASP A 65 -4.84 14.54 4.53
CA ASP A 65 -4.23 14.03 3.30
C ASP A 65 -3.35 12.81 3.54
N TYR A 66 -2.88 12.18 2.47
CA TYR A 66 -1.93 11.07 2.52
C TYR A 66 -0.60 11.49 1.90
N THR A 67 0.50 11.04 2.48
CA THR A 67 1.83 11.26 1.89
C THR A 67 2.66 10.00 1.86
N VAL A 68 3.45 9.86 0.81
CA VAL A 68 4.40 8.77 0.65
C VAL A 68 5.73 9.16 1.27
N HIS A 69 6.29 8.28 2.08
CA HIS A 69 7.63 8.39 2.66
C HIS A 69 8.50 7.33 2.00
N ARG A 70 9.60 7.77 1.40
CA ARG A 70 10.60 6.90 0.76
C ARG A 70 11.98 7.50 0.91
N ASP A 71 12.96 6.71 1.34
CA ASP A 71 14.37 7.13 1.50
C ASP A 71 14.52 8.44 2.29
N GLY A 72 13.72 8.61 3.34
CA GLY A 72 13.69 9.82 4.17
C GLY A 72 13.03 11.05 3.51
N LYS A 73 12.57 10.94 2.25
CA LYS A 73 11.82 11.99 1.54
C LYS A 73 10.32 11.80 1.70
N ARG A 74 9.62 12.93 1.76
CA ARG A 74 8.15 12.99 1.74
C ARG A 74 7.70 13.43 0.36
N LEU A 75 6.87 12.62 -0.27
CA LEU A 75 6.39 12.78 -1.64
C LEU A 75 4.85 12.83 -1.65
N PRO A 76 4.24 13.57 -2.59
CA PRO A 76 2.79 13.66 -2.68
C PRO A 76 2.17 12.32 -3.13
N LEU A 77 0.96 12.03 -2.64
CA LEU A 77 0.10 10.96 -3.14
C LEU A 77 -1.14 11.57 -3.79
N TYR A 78 -1.20 11.57 -5.11
CA TYR A 78 -2.34 12.05 -5.87
C TYR A 78 -3.49 11.04 -5.80
N ARG A 79 -4.68 11.54 -5.48
CA ARG A 79 -5.94 10.81 -5.43
C ARG A 79 -6.88 11.42 -6.46
N GLN A 80 -7.58 10.58 -7.22
CA GLN A 80 -8.61 11.02 -8.16
C GLN A 80 -9.93 11.32 -7.44
#